data_AF-A0A7R7J9J5-F1
#
_entry.id   AF-A0A7R7J9J5-F1
#
_cell.length_a   1.000
_cell.length_b   1.000
_cell.length_c   1.000
_cell.angle_alpha   90.00
_cell.angle_beta   90.00
_cell.angle_gamma   90.00
#
_symmetry.space_group_name_H-M   'P 1'
#
loop_
_entity.id
_entity.type
_entity.pdbx_description
1 polymer ?
#
loop_
_entity_poly.entity_id
_entity_poly.type
_entity_poly.pdbx_seq_one_letter_code
_entity_poly.pdbx_strand_id
1 'polypeptide(L)'
;MRRIPHAPAHQNGFSLVELMVTLTLGLLISAAVIQVLVSSSVTNKLNQAVAQVQESGRFIMGRLSAEFYEVGRYDLVTANIDNSVDTIAEAAYVQNNPIAIPGDFGSIASLGSVQTASGGSDKLVVSMLGTEDCTGNNHGYAVDAEFHVVNHYFVSGNALKCTGYDGRVLRGLKVQAVSPSTVTLLDNVESFQIQFGVSDTITSSRGQAIRYVTADEIGGLRNTNQQVVSLRWALMLKSYQNEVQQTQAQKYALLNEAARTMSTSHYYQVFSKTLALRNMKNFVRSSQ
;
A
#
# COMPACT_ATOMS: atom_id res chain seq x y z
N MET A 1 -79.97 50.69 18.22
CA MET A 1 -78.92 49.65 18.36
C MET A 1 -79.53 48.28 18.13
N ARG A 2 -79.33 47.67 16.95
CA ARG A 2 -79.87 46.35 16.62
C ARG A 2 -78.73 45.33 16.79
N ARG A 3 -78.75 44.55 17.87
CA ARG A 3 -77.75 43.49 18.14
C ARG A 3 -77.93 42.37 17.11
N ILE A 4 -76.85 42.01 16.42
CA ILE A 4 -76.80 40.85 15.51
C ILE A 4 -76.60 39.60 16.38
N PRO A 5 -77.52 38.62 16.38
CA PRO A 5 -77.32 37.37 17.10
C PRO A 5 -76.23 36.55 16.40
N HIS A 6 -75.15 36.23 17.10
CA HIS A 6 -74.17 35.24 16.64
C HIS A 6 -74.77 33.86 16.91
N ALA A 7 -75.09 33.12 15.86
CA ALA A 7 -75.44 31.71 16.00
C ALA A 7 -74.21 30.95 16.53
N PRO A 8 -74.34 30.10 17.56
CA PRO A 8 -73.24 29.27 18.01
C PRO A 8 -72.87 28.30 16.87
N ALA A 9 -71.62 28.37 16.41
CA ALA A 9 -71.09 27.41 15.45
C ALA A 9 -71.09 26.02 16.09
N HIS A 10 -71.80 25.07 15.46
CA HIS A 10 -71.81 23.66 15.86
C HIS A 10 -70.38 23.11 15.73
N GLN A 11 -69.73 22.79 16.85
CA GLN A 11 -68.48 22.04 16.83
C GLN A 11 -68.83 20.58 16.56
N ASN A 12 -68.63 20.15 15.32
CA ASN A 12 -68.67 18.74 14.98
C ASN A 12 -67.42 18.09 15.58
N GLY A 13 -67.59 17.33 16.66
CA GLY A 13 -66.51 16.53 17.25
C GLY A 13 -66.00 15.49 16.25
N PHE A 14 -64.72 15.14 16.36
CA PHE A 14 -64.10 14.12 15.52
C PHE A 14 -64.77 12.76 15.71
N SER A 15 -65.00 12.07 14.60
CA SER A 15 -65.44 10.67 14.61
C SER A 15 -64.31 9.78 15.11
N LEU A 16 -64.65 8.74 15.89
CA LEU A 16 -63.68 7.72 16.32
C LEU A 16 -62.98 7.06 15.11
N VAL A 17 -63.70 6.92 13.99
CA VAL A 17 -63.13 6.42 12.72
C VAL A 17 -62.13 7.41 12.13
N GLU A 18 -62.39 8.71 12.20
CA GLU A 18 -61.50 9.75 11.69
C GLU A 18 -60.19 9.82 12.50
N LEU A 19 -60.27 9.60 13.82
CA LEU A 19 -59.11 9.45 14.69
C LEU A 19 -58.29 8.18 14.35
N MET A 20 -58.95 7.05 14.08
CA MET A 20 -58.27 5.82 13.68
C MET A 20 -57.59 5.96 12.31
N VAL A 21 -58.24 6.59 11.35
CA VAL A 21 -57.68 6.83 10.00
C VAL A 21 -56.49 7.79 10.06
N THR A 22 -56.59 8.89 10.82
CA THR A 22 -55.48 9.84 10.95
C THR A 22 -54.27 9.23 11.64
N LEU A 23 -54.47 8.42 12.69
CA LEU A 23 -53.38 7.75 13.40
C LEU A 23 -52.71 6.66 12.55
N THR A 24 -53.49 5.89 11.80
CA THR A 24 -52.95 4.88 10.87
C THR A 24 -52.16 5.52 9.72
N LEU A 25 -52.67 6.61 9.13
CA LEU A 25 -51.93 7.37 8.11
C LEU A 25 -50.66 8.00 8.67
N GLY A 26 -50.71 8.58 9.88
CA GLY A 26 -49.54 9.13 10.56
C GLY A 26 -48.45 8.07 10.76
N LEU A 27 -48.82 6.87 11.22
CA LEU A 27 -47.89 5.76 11.42
C LEU A 27 -47.24 5.30 10.11
N LEU A 28 -48.03 5.19 9.03
CA LEU A 28 -47.53 4.82 7.70
C LEU A 28 -46.51 5.84 7.17
N ILE A 29 -46.81 7.13 7.30
CA ILE A 29 -45.91 8.20 6.86
C ILE A 29 -44.62 8.19 7.69
N SER A 30 -44.73 8.09 9.02
CA SER A 30 -43.55 7.99 9.90
C SER A 30 -42.69 6.78 9.57
N ALA A 31 -43.28 5.61 9.31
CA ALA A 31 -42.55 4.41 8.92
C ALA A 31 -41.79 4.60 7.59
N ALA A 32 -42.43 5.20 6.58
CA ALA A 32 -41.80 5.51 5.30
C ALA A 32 -40.62 6.49 5.47
N VAL A 33 -40.79 7.56 6.27
CA VAL A 33 -39.73 8.54 6.54
C VAL A 33 -38.55 7.88 7.28
N ILE A 34 -38.82 7.04 8.27
CA ILE A 34 -37.77 6.29 8.99
C ILE A 34 -36.98 5.41 8.01
N GLN A 35 -37.65 4.69 7.12
CA GLN A 35 -36.99 3.83 6.15
C GLN A 35 -36.09 4.62 5.17
N VAL A 36 -36.55 5.78 4.71
CA VAL A 36 -35.75 6.70 3.88
C VAL A 36 -34.52 7.20 4.66
N LEU A 37 -34.69 7.58 5.93
CA LEU A 37 -33.59 8.07 6.76
C LEU A 37 -32.54 6.98 7.01
N VAL A 38 -32.97 5.75 7.31
CA VAL A 38 -32.08 4.60 7.49
C VAL A 38 -31.31 4.30 6.20
N SER A 39 -32.01 4.26 5.06
CA SER A 39 -31.39 3.98 3.76
C SER A 39 -30.38 5.06 3.37
N SER A 40 -30.69 6.33 3.63
CA SER A 40 -29.78 7.46 3.43
C SER A 40 -28.56 7.37 4.35
N SER A 41 -28.74 7.03 5.63
CA SER A 41 -27.64 6.84 6.57
C SER A 41 -26.68 5.74 6.13
N VAL A 42 -27.20 4.58 5.72
CA VAL A 42 -26.40 3.46 5.21
C VAL A 42 -25.62 3.88 3.95
N THR A 43 -26.28 4.57 3.02
CA THR A 43 -25.65 5.05 1.78
C THR A 43 -24.53 6.05 2.07
N ASN A 44 -24.75 6.98 3.01
CA ASN A 44 -23.75 7.98 3.38
C ASN A 44 -22.50 7.34 4.01
N LYS A 45 -22.67 6.36 4.88
CA LYS A 45 -21.51 5.64 5.46
C LYS A 45 -20.74 4.84 4.41
N LEU A 46 -21.45 4.18 3.49
CA LEU A 46 -20.80 3.51 2.35
C LEU A 46 -19.99 4.50 1.50
N ASN A 47 -20.54 5.66 1.18
CA ASN A 47 -19.83 6.68 0.41
C ASN A 47 -18.58 7.19 1.15
N GLN A 48 -18.65 7.37 2.48
CA GLN A 48 -17.50 7.74 3.30
C GLN A 48 -16.42 6.65 3.29
N ALA A 49 -16.80 5.39 3.47
CA ALA A 49 -15.89 4.25 3.41
C ALA A 49 -15.17 4.13 2.07
N VAL A 50 -15.90 4.31 0.96
CA VAL A 50 -15.33 4.28 -0.39
C VAL A 50 -14.38 5.46 -0.59
N ALA A 51 -14.78 6.68 -0.22
CA ALA A 51 -13.95 7.87 -0.36
C ALA A 51 -12.63 7.73 0.43
N GLN A 52 -12.71 7.25 1.66
CA GLN A 52 -11.57 7.01 2.52
C GLN A 52 -10.58 6.00 1.89
N VAL A 53 -11.09 4.84 1.46
CA VAL A 53 -10.24 3.79 0.85
C VAL A 53 -9.60 4.30 -0.45
N GLN A 54 -10.30 5.10 -1.24
CA GLN A 54 -9.76 5.71 -2.45
C GLN A 54 -8.70 6.78 -2.17
N GLU A 55 -8.90 7.60 -1.14
CA GLU A 55 -7.91 8.59 -0.72
C GLU A 55 -6.61 7.93 -0.24
N SER A 56 -6.74 6.97 0.69
CA SER A 56 -5.62 6.15 1.17
C SER A 56 -4.92 5.41 0.02
N GLY A 57 -5.69 4.83 -0.90
CA GLY A 57 -5.18 4.18 -2.10
C GLY A 57 -4.38 5.13 -2.97
N ARG A 58 -4.91 6.31 -3.31
CA ARG A 58 -4.20 7.31 -4.12
C ARG A 58 -2.91 7.77 -3.45
N PHE A 59 -2.94 8.01 -2.14
CA PHE A 59 -1.76 8.40 -1.36
C PHE A 59 -0.66 7.34 -1.45
N ILE A 60 -0.97 6.09 -1.11
CA ILE A 60 0.06 5.04 -1.05
C ILE A 60 0.55 4.63 -2.44
N MET A 61 -0.32 4.67 -3.46
CA MET A 61 0.07 4.50 -4.86
C MET A 61 1.12 5.53 -5.28
N GLY A 62 0.94 6.80 -4.90
CA GLY A 62 1.90 7.86 -5.19
C GLY A 62 3.21 7.68 -4.44
N ARG A 63 3.14 7.49 -3.11
CA ARG A 63 4.30 7.36 -2.22
C ARG A 63 5.21 6.20 -2.61
N LEU A 64 4.67 4.98 -2.72
CA LEU A 64 5.47 3.80 -3.06
C LEU A 64 5.99 3.85 -4.49
N SER A 65 5.25 4.43 -5.43
CA SER A 65 5.77 4.59 -6.80
C SER A 65 7.00 5.46 -6.84
N ALA A 66 6.99 6.60 -6.11
CA ALA A 66 8.12 7.51 -6.06
C ALA A 66 9.37 6.80 -5.50
N GLU A 67 9.21 6.05 -4.42
CA GLU A 67 10.33 5.28 -3.83
C GLU A 67 10.79 4.14 -4.75
N PHE A 68 9.87 3.40 -5.35
CA PHE A 68 10.21 2.25 -6.18
C PHE A 68 10.85 2.65 -7.53
N TYR A 69 10.71 3.90 -7.97
CA TYR A 69 11.45 4.41 -9.12
C TYR A 69 12.95 4.61 -8.86
N GLU A 70 13.33 4.83 -7.60
CA GLU A 70 14.72 5.05 -7.16
C GLU A 70 15.49 3.75 -6.90
N VAL A 71 14.79 2.62 -6.89
CA VAL A 71 15.38 1.29 -6.65
C VAL A 71 16.51 1.02 -7.65
N GLY A 72 17.64 0.55 -7.13
CA GLY A 72 18.85 0.29 -7.89
C GLY A 72 19.56 1.55 -8.40
N ARG A 73 19.13 2.77 -8.03
CA ARG A 73 19.87 3.98 -8.37
C ARG A 73 21.22 3.96 -7.66
N TYR A 74 22.27 4.23 -8.43
CA TYR A 74 23.60 4.54 -7.90
C TYR A 74 24.36 5.35 -8.94
N ASP A 75 24.59 6.64 -8.67
CA ASP A 75 25.28 7.55 -9.60
C ASP A 75 26.65 7.94 -9.05
N LEU A 76 27.71 7.57 -9.75
CA LEU A 76 29.09 7.89 -9.35
C LEU A 76 29.58 9.26 -9.84
N VAL A 77 28.83 9.93 -10.72
CA VAL A 77 29.29 11.12 -11.43
C VAL A 77 28.77 12.40 -10.80
N THR A 78 27.46 12.49 -10.50
CA THR A 78 26.85 13.73 -10.02
C THR A 78 26.44 13.71 -8.56
N ALA A 79 26.22 12.53 -7.98
CA ALA A 79 25.82 12.43 -6.59
C ALA A 79 26.97 12.73 -5.62
N ASN A 80 26.64 13.39 -4.52
CA ASN A 80 27.55 13.66 -3.42
C ASN A 80 27.64 12.43 -2.50
N ILE A 81 28.29 11.37 -2.97
CA ILE A 81 28.38 10.11 -2.22
C ILE A 81 29.37 10.25 -1.07
N ASP A 82 28.97 9.80 0.13
CA ASP A 82 29.89 9.63 1.24
C ASP A 82 30.97 8.58 0.89
N ASN A 83 32.23 8.99 0.93
CA ASN A 83 33.38 8.19 0.51
C ASN A 83 34.07 7.42 1.64
N SER A 84 33.40 7.18 2.77
CA SER A 84 33.94 6.37 3.88
C SER A 84 34.15 4.90 3.53
N VAL A 85 33.57 4.44 2.42
CA VAL A 85 33.75 3.09 1.85
C VAL A 85 34.09 3.20 0.36
N ASP A 86 34.54 2.09 -0.24
CA ASP A 86 34.74 1.99 -1.69
C ASP A 86 33.41 2.15 -2.43
N THR A 87 33.22 3.31 -3.06
CA THR A 87 32.00 3.69 -3.77
C THR A 87 31.80 2.90 -5.05
N ILE A 88 32.87 2.38 -5.68
CA ILE A 88 32.79 1.56 -6.89
C ILE A 88 32.30 0.16 -6.52
N ALA A 89 32.88 -0.43 -5.47
CA ALA A 89 32.42 -1.71 -4.95
C ALA A 89 30.97 -1.64 -4.42
N GLU A 90 30.59 -0.52 -3.81
CA GLU A 90 29.21 -0.28 -3.38
C GLU A 90 28.24 -0.12 -4.56
N ALA A 91 28.61 0.63 -5.60
CA ALA A 91 27.82 0.75 -6.82
C ALA A 91 27.52 -0.62 -7.44
N ALA A 92 28.57 -1.45 -7.60
CA ALA A 92 28.43 -2.80 -8.12
C ALA A 92 27.53 -3.66 -7.24
N TYR A 93 27.61 -3.53 -5.91
CA TYR A 93 26.74 -4.27 -5.00
C TYR A 93 25.26 -3.86 -5.15
N VAL A 94 24.96 -2.55 -5.13
CA VAL A 94 23.58 -2.03 -5.22
C VAL A 94 22.93 -2.40 -6.55
N GLN A 95 23.67 -2.26 -7.66
CA GLN A 95 23.16 -2.57 -9.00
C GLN A 95 22.98 -4.07 -9.23
N ASN A 96 23.78 -4.95 -8.60
CA ASN A 96 23.56 -6.39 -8.68
C ASN A 96 22.50 -6.90 -7.69
N ASN A 97 22.21 -6.13 -6.64
CA ASN A 97 21.26 -6.48 -5.59
C ASN A 97 20.20 -5.39 -5.34
N PRO A 98 19.47 -4.91 -6.37
CA PRO A 98 18.49 -3.83 -6.18
C PRO A 98 17.29 -4.24 -5.33
N ILE A 99 16.97 -5.54 -5.33
CA ILE A 99 15.91 -6.17 -4.52
C ILE A 99 16.58 -7.17 -3.59
N ALA A 100 16.93 -6.79 -2.37
CA ALA A 100 17.66 -7.70 -1.49
C ALA A 100 16.85 -8.97 -1.17
N ILE A 101 17.52 -10.11 -1.05
CA ILE A 101 16.98 -11.40 -0.62
C ILE A 101 17.68 -11.87 0.66
N PRO A 102 17.07 -12.79 1.44
CA PRO A 102 17.72 -13.33 2.62
C PRO A 102 19.11 -13.91 2.29
N GLY A 103 20.11 -13.54 3.08
CA GLY A 103 21.52 -13.87 2.86
C GLY A 103 22.36 -12.76 2.23
N ASP A 104 21.76 -11.74 1.60
CA ASP A 104 22.50 -10.62 1.00
C ASP A 104 23.24 -9.77 2.05
N PHE A 105 22.70 -9.70 3.26
CA PHE A 105 23.22 -8.89 4.37
C PHE A 105 23.76 -9.76 5.51
N GLY A 106 25.09 -9.73 5.70
CA GLY A 106 25.77 -10.54 6.72
C GLY A 106 25.37 -10.21 8.16
N SER A 107 25.05 -8.95 8.46
CA SER A 107 24.65 -8.53 9.81
C SER A 107 23.23 -9.01 10.18
N ILE A 108 22.35 -9.19 9.19
CA ILE A 108 20.97 -9.66 9.38
C ILE A 108 20.60 -10.62 8.24
N ALA A 109 20.98 -11.90 8.36
CA ALA A 109 20.78 -12.88 7.30
C ALA A 109 19.31 -13.10 6.89
N SER A 110 18.36 -12.85 7.80
CA SER A 110 16.92 -12.99 7.51
C SER A 110 16.31 -11.78 6.79
N LEU A 111 17.05 -10.67 6.64
CA LEU A 111 16.54 -9.47 5.99
C LEU A 111 16.58 -9.67 4.48
N GLY A 112 15.41 -9.60 3.85
CA GLY A 112 15.27 -9.70 2.40
C GLY A 112 13.81 -9.74 1.98
N SER A 113 13.60 -9.67 0.67
CA SER A 113 12.31 -9.84 0.04
C SER A 113 11.89 -11.31 0.12
N VAL A 114 10.65 -11.58 0.52
CA VAL A 114 10.16 -12.94 0.79
C VAL A 114 8.71 -13.04 0.36
N GLN A 115 8.36 -14.15 -0.31
CA GLN A 115 6.96 -14.54 -0.51
C GLN A 115 6.45 -15.15 0.79
N THR A 116 5.37 -14.60 1.34
CA THR A 116 4.80 -15.20 2.54
C THR A 116 3.87 -16.36 2.17
N ALA A 117 4.05 -17.50 2.84
CA ALA A 117 3.24 -18.70 2.60
C ALA A 117 1.74 -18.46 2.90
N SER A 118 0.89 -19.28 2.28
CA SER A 118 -0.56 -19.24 2.49
C SER A 118 -1.13 -17.84 2.28
N GLY A 119 -0.68 -17.13 1.24
CA GLY A 119 -1.00 -15.75 0.82
C GLY A 119 -1.01 -14.70 1.93
N GLY A 120 -0.16 -14.89 2.94
CA GLY A 120 0.17 -13.78 3.85
C GLY A 120 0.81 -12.63 3.08
N SER A 121 0.88 -11.46 3.70
CA SER A 121 1.51 -10.30 3.05
C SER A 121 3.00 -10.53 2.82
N ASP A 122 3.46 -10.23 1.61
CA ASP A 122 4.86 -10.31 1.22
C ASP A 122 5.70 -9.25 1.91
N LYS A 123 7.02 -9.46 1.88
CA LYS A 123 8.02 -8.51 2.34
C LYS A 123 8.87 -8.07 1.17
N LEU A 124 9.18 -6.78 1.12
CA LEU A 124 10.05 -6.19 0.10
C LEU A 124 11.22 -5.52 0.77
N VAL A 125 12.42 -5.83 0.31
CA VAL A 125 13.63 -5.09 0.68
C VAL A 125 14.27 -4.57 -0.60
N VAL A 126 14.44 -3.26 -0.67
CA VAL A 126 15.05 -2.59 -1.82
C VAL A 126 16.31 -1.85 -1.42
N SER A 127 17.26 -1.80 -2.34
CA SER A 127 18.53 -1.10 -2.20
C SER A 127 18.65 0.01 -3.23
N MET A 128 19.12 1.17 -2.78
CA MET A 128 19.37 2.34 -3.62
C MET A 128 20.39 3.26 -2.95
N LEU A 129 20.94 4.18 -3.72
CA LEU A 129 21.66 5.34 -3.21
C LEU A 129 20.63 6.41 -2.80
N GLY A 130 20.85 7.11 -1.70
CA GLY A 130 19.97 8.20 -1.25
C GLY A 130 20.54 8.98 -0.06
N THR A 131 19.97 10.14 0.22
CA THR A 131 20.34 10.98 1.38
C THR A 131 19.61 10.57 2.66
N GLU A 132 18.48 9.88 2.52
CA GLU A 132 17.61 9.48 3.62
C GLU A 132 16.94 8.13 3.33
N ASP A 133 16.62 7.39 4.39
CA ASP A 133 15.81 6.18 4.33
C ASP A 133 14.30 6.49 4.21
N CYS A 134 13.46 5.45 4.15
CA CYS A 134 12.00 5.64 4.08
C CYS A 134 11.37 6.31 5.31
N THR A 135 12.14 6.49 6.38
CA THR A 135 11.74 7.17 7.62
C THR A 135 12.24 8.62 7.68
N GLY A 136 13.05 9.06 6.70
CA GLY A 136 13.68 10.38 6.69
C GLY A 136 14.99 10.44 7.49
N ASN A 137 15.58 9.29 7.84
CA ASN A 137 16.80 9.24 8.62
C ASN A 137 18.03 9.20 7.71
N ASN A 138 19.02 10.04 8.01
CA ASN A 138 20.28 10.10 7.30
C ASN A 138 21.38 9.24 7.96
N HIS A 139 21.06 8.42 8.96
CA HIS A 139 21.97 7.52 9.68
C HIS A 139 23.30 8.14 10.18
N GLY A 140 23.34 9.46 10.41
CA GLY A 140 24.53 10.17 10.87
C GLY A 140 25.52 10.54 9.76
N TYR A 141 25.11 10.45 8.49
CA TYR A 141 25.84 11.04 7.37
C TYR A 141 25.70 12.58 7.38
N ALA A 142 26.61 13.27 6.67
CA ALA A 142 26.52 14.71 6.49
C ALA A 142 25.24 15.08 5.71
N VAL A 143 24.80 16.33 5.87
CA VAL A 143 23.67 16.87 5.08
C VAL A 143 24.03 16.76 3.59
N ASP A 144 23.05 16.35 2.77
CA ASP A 144 23.19 16.11 1.33
C ASP A 144 24.21 15.04 0.93
N ALA A 145 24.78 14.28 1.88
CA ALA A 145 25.61 13.13 1.56
C ALA A 145 24.73 11.92 1.26
N GLU A 146 24.96 11.30 0.11
CA GLU A 146 24.27 10.09 -0.29
C GLU A 146 25.03 8.84 0.20
N PHE A 147 24.27 7.84 0.65
CA PHE A 147 24.77 6.56 1.11
C PHE A 147 23.88 5.43 0.61
N HIS A 148 24.34 4.19 0.78
CA HIS A 148 23.54 3.01 0.46
C HIS A 148 22.38 2.85 1.45
N VAL A 149 21.19 3.21 0.98
CA VAL A 149 19.92 3.09 1.70
C VAL A 149 19.30 1.72 1.42
N VAL A 150 18.84 1.05 2.47
CA VAL A 150 18.06 -0.18 2.38
C VAL A 150 16.72 0.02 3.06
N ASN A 151 15.62 -0.11 2.32
CA ASN A 151 14.27 0.04 2.83
C ASN A 151 13.54 -1.30 2.84
N HIS A 152 12.94 -1.65 3.96
CA HIS A 152 12.17 -2.87 4.17
C HIS A 152 10.68 -2.55 4.40
N TYR A 153 9.83 -2.97 3.46
CA TYR A 153 8.39 -2.80 3.52
C TYR A 153 7.71 -4.12 3.88
N PHE A 154 6.83 -4.07 4.88
CA PHE A 154 6.09 -5.24 5.36
C PHE A 154 4.78 -4.83 6.03
N VAL A 155 3.82 -5.76 6.10
CA VAL A 155 2.57 -5.53 6.82
C VAL A 155 2.65 -6.15 8.22
N SER A 156 2.27 -5.37 9.24
CA SER A 156 2.20 -5.82 10.62
C SER A 156 1.01 -5.14 11.32
N GLY A 157 0.11 -5.94 11.91
CA GLY A 157 -1.07 -5.42 12.61
C GLY A 157 -2.00 -4.60 11.72
N ASN A 158 -2.25 -5.05 10.49
CA ASN A 158 -3.02 -4.32 9.46
C ASN A 158 -2.46 -2.95 9.05
N ALA A 159 -1.19 -2.69 9.33
CA ALA A 159 -0.50 -1.50 8.87
C ALA A 159 0.67 -1.88 7.95
N LEU A 160 0.80 -1.21 6.81
CA LEU A 160 2.01 -1.25 6.00
C LEU A 160 3.06 -0.37 6.69
N LYS A 161 4.18 -0.98 7.04
CA LYS A 161 5.30 -0.35 7.72
C LYS A 161 6.52 -0.32 6.81
N CYS A 162 7.40 0.64 7.07
CA CYS A 162 8.72 0.68 6.49
C CYS A 162 9.77 0.80 7.58
N THR A 163 10.82 -0.03 7.49
CA THR A 163 12.04 0.11 8.28
C THR A 163 13.17 0.53 7.34
N GLY A 164 13.85 1.61 7.69
CA GLY A 164 15.01 2.10 6.96
C GLY A 164 16.32 1.71 7.64
N TYR A 165 17.31 1.35 6.84
CA TYR A 165 18.61 0.88 7.28
C TYR A 165 19.74 1.55 6.50
N ASP A 166 20.89 1.70 7.16
CA ASP A 166 22.17 1.90 6.50
C ASP A 166 22.67 0.56 5.94
N GLY A 167 22.70 0.45 4.61
CA GLY A 167 23.16 -0.73 3.90
C GLY A 167 24.64 -1.04 4.11
N ARG A 168 25.48 -0.07 4.49
CA ARG A 168 26.90 -0.30 4.82
C ARG A 168 27.03 -1.00 6.17
N VAL A 169 26.16 -0.67 7.13
CA VAL A 169 26.09 -1.36 8.44
C VAL A 169 25.59 -2.80 8.25
N LEU A 170 24.56 -3.00 7.42
CA LEU A 170 24.04 -4.33 7.10
C LEU A 170 25.09 -5.25 6.43
N ARG A 171 26.04 -4.65 5.71
CA ARG A 171 27.16 -5.33 5.05
C ARG A 171 28.41 -5.46 5.93
N GLY A 172 28.38 -4.93 7.16
CA GLY A 172 29.53 -4.96 8.08
C GLY A 172 30.68 -4.02 7.70
N LEU A 173 30.43 -3.04 6.82
CA LEU A 173 31.44 -2.08 6.35
C LEU A 173 31.53 -0.84 7.23
N LYS A 174 30.52 -0.58 8.06
CA LYS A 174 30.45 0.55 8.97
C LYS A 174 29.84 0.15 10.31
N VAL A 175 30.24 0.82 11.38
CA VAL A 175 29.61 0.70 12.70
C VAL A 175 28.30 1.49 12.70
N GLN A 176 27.26 0.93 13.33
CA GLN A 176 25.96 1.58 13.44
C GLN A 176 26.05 2.86 14.28
N ALA A 177 25.92 4.03 13.64
CA ALA A 177 25.85 5.31 14.32
C ALA A 177 24.43 5.62 14.83
N VAL A 178 23.42 5.32 14.02
CA VAL A 178 22.00 5.54 14.34
C VAL A 178 21.24 4.25 14.10
N SER A 179 20.41 3.86 15.07
CA SER A 179 19.61 2.65 14.97
C SER A 179 18.50 2.75 13.91
N PRO A 180 18.23 1.66 13.16
CA PRO A 180 17.10 1.57 12.25
C PRO A 180 15.79 1.93 12.94
N SER A 181 14.98 2.76 12.27
CA SER A 181 13.66 3.16 12.74
C SER A 181 12.57 2.51 11.88
N THR A 182 11.39 2.28 12.46
CA THR A 182 10.23 1.77 11.75
C THR A 182 9.07 2.76 11.85
N VAL A 183 8.49 3.09 10.71
CA VAL A 183 7.31 3.98 10.62
C VAL A 183 6.14 3.24 9.97
N THR A 184 4.94 3.63 10.35
CA THR A 184 3.72 3.21 9.64
C THR A 184 3.48 4.14 8.47
N LEU A 185 3.40 3.57 7.26
CA LEU A 185 3.10 4.32 6.03
C LEU A 185 1.60 4.40 5.77
N LEU A 186 0.87 3.33 6.09
CA LEU A 186 -0.56 3.27 5.86
C LEU A 186 -1.23 2.24 6.78
N ASP A 187 -2.36 2.64 7.38
CA ASP A 187 -3.23 1.76 8.15
C ASP A 187 -4.27 1.05 7.28
N ASN A 188 -4.96 0.07 7.86
CA ASN A 188 -6.02 -0.72 7.21
C ASN A 188 -5.58 -1.46 5.94
N VAL A 189 -4.34 -1.94 5.93
CA VAL A 189 -3.84 -2.85 4.90
C VAL A 189 -4.20 -4.27 5.28
N GLU A 190 -4.97 -4.93 4.42
CA GLU A 190 -5.36 -6.33 4.61
C GLU A 190 -4.34 -7.29 3.98
N SER A 191 -3.82 -6.95 2.80
CA SER A 191 -2.82 -7.76 2.11
C SER A 191 -1.90 -6.89 1.26
N PHE A 192 -0.62 -7.28 1.21
CA PHE A 192 0.40 -6.69 0.35
C PHE A 192 1.08 -7.80 -0.43
N GLN A 193 1.10 -7.73 -1.76
CA GLN A 193 1.63 -8.77 -2.63
C GLN A 193 2.52 -8.17 -3.70
N ILE A 194 3.60 -8.87 -4.07
CA ILE A 194 4.59 -8.36 -5.03
C ILE A 194 5.07 -9.45 -5.99
N GLN A 195 5.32 -9.04 -7.22
CA GLN A 195 5.95 -9.83 -8.25
C GLN A 195 7.08 -9.05 -8.91
N PHE A 196 8.13 -9.77 -9.29
CA PHE A 196 9.34 -9.21 -9.86
C PHE A 196 9.42 -9.58 -11.34
N GLY A 197 9.41 -8.57 -12.20
CA GLY A 197 9.63 -8.75 -13.62
C GLY A 197 11.12 -8.89 -13.89
N VAL A 198 11.54 -10.08 -14.30
CA VAL A 198 12.95 -10.41 -14.54
C VAL A 198 13.27 -10.32 -16.03
N SER A 199 14.48 -9.87 -16.33
CA SER A 199 14.96 -9.79 -17.69
C SER A 199 15.47 -11.14 -18.19
N ASP A 200 15.73 -11.21 -19.50
CA ASP A 200 16.59 -12.27 -20.02
C ASP A 200 18.02 -12.15 -19.42
N THR A 201 18.90 -13.08 -19.75
CA THR A 201 20.31 -13.02 -19.35
C THR A 201 20.92 -11.67 -19.74
N ILE A 202 21.82 -11.14 -18.90
CA ILE A 202 22.34 -9.78 -19.04
C ILE A 202 22.96 -9.50 -20.43
N THR A 203 23.53 -10.52 -21.08
CA THR A 203 24.17 -10.44 -22.40
C THR A 203 23.18 -10.36 -23.57
N SER A 204 21.96 -10.87 -23.42
CA SER A 204 20.91 -10.87 -24.47
C SER A 204 19.79 -9.86 -24.18
N SER A 205 19.74 -9.32 -22.97
CA SER A 205 18.59 -8.59 -22.48
C SER A 205 18.49 -7.17 -23.01
N ARG A 206 17.32 -6.83 -23.57
CA ARG A 206 16.99 -5.44 -23.96
C ARG A 206 16.42 -4.60 -22.81
N GLY A 207 16.62 -5.05 -21.57
CA GLY A 207 16.04 -4.43 -20.37
C GLY A 207 14.51 -4.53 -20.33
N GLN A 208 13.92 -5.59 -20.91
CA GLN A 208 12.48 -5.85 -20.84
C GLN A 208 12.23 -7.01 -19.87
N ALA A 209 11.11 -6.98 -19.14
CA ALA A 209 10.69 -8.11 -18.32
C ALA A 209 10.12 -9.20 -19.23
N ILE A 210 10.69 -10.41 -19.17
CA ILE A 210 10.24 -11.57 -19.95
C ILE A 210 9.24 -12.45 -19.17
N ARG A 211 9.31 -12.42 -17.83
CA ARG A 211 8.37 -13.09 -16.93
C ARG A 211 8.32 -12.42 -15.57
N TYR A 212 7.26 -12.68 -14.83
CA TYR A 212 7.08 -12.24 -13.44
C TYR A 212 7.23 -13.43 -12.49
N VAL A 213 7.99 -13.24 -11.41
CA VAL A 213 8.33 -14.27 -10.41
C VAL A 213 8.09 -13.76 -8.99
N THR A 214 8.05 -14.67 -8.02
CA THR A 214 8.04 -14.32 -6.60
C THR A 214 9.47 -14.10 -6.10
N ALA A 215 9.61 -13.61 -4.85
CA ALA A 215 10.92 -13.31 -4.28
C ALA A 215 11.84 -14.55 -4.17
N ASP A 216 11.26 -15.73 -3.96
CA ASP A 216 12.01 -16.98 -3.71
C ASP A 216 12.82 -17.44 -4.93
N GLU A 217 12.41 -17.04 -6.14
CA GLU A 217 13.12 -17.39 -7.38
C GLU A 217 14.32 -16.48 -7.65
N ILE A 218 14.37 -15.27 -7.07
CA ILE A 218 15.36 -14.23 -7.41
C ILE A 218 16.79 -14.73 -7.21
N GLY A 219 17.07 -15.45 -6.14
CA GLY A 219 18.42 -15.96 -5.85
C GLY A 219 18.94 -16.88 -6.95
N GLY A 220 18.10 -17.80 -7.44
CA GLY A 220 18.46 -18.67 -8.56
C GLY A 220 18.70 -17.89 -9.85
N LEU A 221 17.92 -16.83 -10.08
CA LEU A 221 18.00 -16.02 -11.29
C LEU A 221 19.24 -15.15 -11.38
N ARG A 222 19.68 -14.61 -10.24
CA ARG A 222 20.95 -13.91 -10.13
C ARG A 222 22.13 -14.81 -10.51
N ASN A 223 22.12 -16.08 -10.08
CA ASN A 223 23.16 -17.05 -10.45
C ASN A 223 23.21 -17.32 -11.97
N THR A 224 22.10 -17.10 -12.68
CA THR A 224 22.02 -17.19 -14.15
C THR A 224 22.19 -15.83 -14.85
N ASN A 225 22.69 -14.81 -14.16
CA ASN A 225 22.86 -13.44 -14.69
C ASN A 225 21.57 -12.80 -15.21
N GLN A 226 20.43 -13.10 -14.58
CA GLN A 226 19.17 -12.41 -14.84
C GLN A 226 18.93 -11.36 -13.74
N GLN A 227 18.40 -10.21 -14.13
CA GLN A 227 18.19 -9.07 -13.24
C GLN A 227 16.72 -8.68 -13.15
N VAL A 228 16.33 -8.13 -12.00
CA VAL A 228 14.97 -7.59 -11.82
C VAL A 228 14.90 -6.21 -12.47
N VAL A 229 13.99 -6.04 -13.43
CA VAL A 229 13.85 -4.82 -14.24
C VAL A 229 12.45 -4.19 -14.15
N SER A 230 11.50 -4.86 -13.52
CA SER A 230 10.15 -4.36 -13.27
C SER A 230 9.62 -4.89 -11.95
N LEU A 231 8.71 -4.15 -11.34
CA LEU A 231 8.03 -4.54 -10.11
C LEU A 231 6.53 -4.38 -10.33
N ARG A 232 5.76 -5.43 -10.02
CA ARG A 232 4.30 -5.37 -9.95
C ARG A 232 3.92 -5.59 -8.49
N TRP A 233 3.11 -4.71 -7.96
CA TRP A 233 2.72 -4.77 -6.56
C TRP A 233 1.23 -4.49 -6.42
N ALA A 234 0.63 -5.08 -5.40
CA ALA A 234 -0.76 -4.94 -5.07
C ALA A 234 -0.97 -4.76 -3.56
N LEU A 235 -1.85 -3.84 -3.19
CA LEU A 235 -2.33 -3.62 -1.83
C LEU A 235 -3.84 -3.80 -1.80
N MET A 236 -4.32 -4.56 -0.83
CA MET A 236 -5.73 -4.57 -0.47
C MET A 236 -5.94 -3.68 0.75
N LEU A 237 -6.76 -2.65 0.57
CA LEU A 237 -7.16 -1.76 1.64
C LEU A 237 -8.57 -2.10 2.09
N LYS A 238 -8.86 -1.85 3.37
CA LYS A 238 -10.20 -1.91 3.95
C LYS A 238 -10.62 -0.58 4.55
N SER A 239 -11.92 -0.30 4.59
CA SER A 239 -12.46 0.85 5.31
C SER A 239 -12.28 0.69 6.83
N TYR A 240 -12.44 1.76 7.59
CA TYR A 240 -12.52 1.66 9.05
C TYR A 240 -13.74 0.82 9.50
N GLN A 241 -13.70 0.33 10.74
CA GLN A 241 -14.76 -0.49 11.33
C GLN A 241 -16.09 0.26 11.41
N ASN A 242 -17.21 -0.47 11.33
CA ASN A 242 -18.58 0.01 11.51
C ASN A 242 -19.11 1.00 10.45
N GLU A 243 -18.35 1.23 9.37
CA GLU A 243 -18.80 2.07 8.26
C GLU A 243 -19.70 1.32 7.27
N VAL A 244 -19.52 0.02 7.07
CA VAL A 244 -20.24 -0.74 6.03
C VAL A 244 -20.64 -2.13 6.51
N GLN A 245 -21.83 -2.57 6.13
CA GLN A 245 -22.26 -3.97 6.19
C GLN A 245 -22.73 -4.41 4.81
N GLN A 246 -21.88 -5.18 4.11
CA GLN A 246 -22.20 -5.74 2.82
C GLN A 246 -23.19 -6.91 2.97
N THR A 247 -24.10 -7.08 2.02
CA THR A 247 -25.04 -8.20 2.00
C THR A 247 -24.40 -9.52 1.57
N GLN A 248 -23.24 -9.47 0.91
CA GLN A 248 -22.52 -10.65 0.45
C GLN A 248 -21.01 -10.47 0.58
N ALA A 249 -20.35 -11.50 1.12
CA ALA A 249 -18.90 -11.59 1.20
C ALA A 249 -18.29 -11.69 -0.21
N GLN A 250 -17.44 -10.73 -0.57
CA GLN A 250 -16.76 -10.69 -1.87
C GLN A 250 -15.45 -11.48 -1.84
N LYS A 251 -15.07 -12.03 -3.00
CA LYS A 251 -13.79 -12.71 -3.20
C LYS A 251 -12.85 -11.83 -4.00
N TYR A 252 -11.60 -11.72 -3.53
CA TYR A 252 -10.56 -10.95 -4.20
C TYR A 252 -9.31 -11.79 -4.37
N ALA A 253 -8.71 -11.74 -5.55
CA ALA A 253 -7.38 -12.28 -5.83
C ALA A 253 -6.39 -11.13 -5.98
N LEU A 254 -5.18 -11.30 -5.44
CA LEU A 254 -4.08 -10.36 -5.60
C LEU A 254 -2.94 -11.06 -6.33
N LEU A 255 -2.61 -10.60 -7.53
CA LEU A 255 -1.49 -11.12 -8.31
C LEU A 255 -1.59 -12.66 -8.52
N ASN A 256 -0.61 -13.43 -8.04
CA ASN A 256 -0.55 -14.89 -8.11
C ASN A 256 -1.29 -15.60 -6.96
N GLU A 257 -1.83 -14.87 -5.99
CA GLU A 257 -2.48 -15.46 -4.84
C GLU A 257 -3.92 -15.93 -5.15
N ALA A 258 -4.30 -17.05 -4.53
CA ALA A 258 -5.64 -17.58 -4.63
C ALA A 258 -6.67 -16.58 -4.06
N ALA A 259 -7.85 -16.54 -4.68
CA ALA A 259 -8.90 -15.62 -4.24
C ALA A 259 -9.36 -15.92 -2.81
N ARG A 260 -9.44 -14.87 -1.98
CA ARG A 260 -9.88 -14.95 -0.58
C ARG A 260 -11.22 -14.30 -0.39
N THR A 261 -12.09 -14.97 0.38
CA THR A 261 -13.38 -14.42 0.81
C THR A 261 -13.15 -13.42 1.95
N MET A 262 -13.60 -12.18 1.76
CA MET A 262 -13.47 -11.11 2.76
C MET A 262 -14.70 -11.04 3.66
N SER A 263 -14.53 -10.42 4.84
CA SER A 263 -15.64 -10.08 5.74
C SER A 263 -16.62 -9.11 5.05
N THR A 264 -17.88 -9.13 5.47
CA THR A 264 -18.89 -8.15 5.04
C THR A 264 -18.83 -6.84 5.82
N SER A 265 -18.04 -6.77 6.89
CA SER A 265 -18.01 -5.64 7.83
C SER A 265 -17.18 -4.43 7.37
N HIS A 266 -16.55 -4.52 6.19
CA HIS A 266 -15.76 -3.43 5.63
C HIS A 266 -15.97 -3.36 4.13
N TYR A 267 -15.72 -2.18 3.56
CA TYR A 267 -15.47 -2.04 2.14
C TYR A 267 -14.01 -2.40 1.86
N TYR A 268 -13.76 -3.23 0.84
CA TYR A 268 -12.42 -3.63 0.42
C TYR A 268 -12.16 -3.18 -1.01
N GLN A 269 -10.94 -2.74 -1.29
CA GLN A 269 -10.52 -2.40 -2.65
C GLN A 269 -9.05 -2.79 -2.87
N VAL A 270 -8.78 -3.40 -4.03
CA VAL A 270 -7.43 -3.75 -4.45
C VAL A 270 -6.88 -2.63 -5.32
N PHE A 271 -5.72 -2.12 -4.94
CA PHE A 271 -4.91 -1.21 -5.73
C PHE A 271 -3.69 -1.96 -6.22
N SER A 272 -3.40 -1.89 -7.52
CA SER A 272 -2.21 -2.53 -8.08
C SER A 272 -1.53 -1.62 -9.08
N LYS A 273 -0.21 -1.76 -9.18
CA LYS A 273 0.59 -1.02 -10.14
C LYS A 273 1.73 -1.87 -10.63
N THR A 274 2.03 -1.75 -11.92
CA THR A 274 3.25 -2.28 -12.53
C THR A 274 4.13 -1.11 -12.89
N LEU A 275 5.39 -1.14 -12.45
CA LEU A 275 6.39 -0.12 -12.76
C LEU A 275 7.66 -0.76 -13.30
N ALA A 276 8.36 0.01 -14.13
CA ALA A 276 9.67 -0.33 -14.64
C ALA A 276 10.75 0.26 -13.73
N LEU A 277 11.69 -0.57 -13.29
CA LEU A 277 12.86 -0.13 -12.53
C LEU A 277 13.86 0.48 -13.52
N ARG A 278 13.77 1.80 -13.73
CA ARG A 278 14.51 2.48 -14.82
C ARG A 278 16.02 2.33 -14.66
N ASN A 279 16.52 2.43 -13.43
CA ASN A 279 17.94 2.24 -13.12
C ASN A 279 18.41 0.84 -13.55
N MET A 280 17.63 -0.20 -13.21
CA MET A 280 17.94 -1.58 -13.57
C MET A 280 17.81 -1.86 -15.06
N LYS A 281 16.81 -1.28 -15.73
CA LYS A 281 16.68 -1.39 -17.19
C LYS A 281 17.88 -0.79 -17.92
N ASN A 282 18.40 0.33 -17.43
CA ASN A 282 19.58 0.96 -18.00
C ASN A 282 20.84 0.15 -17.71
N PHE A 283 21.01 -0.32 -16.47
CA PHE A 283 22.13 -1.17 -16.07
C PHE A 283 22.27 -2.44 -16.93
N VAL A 284 21.15 -3.14 -17.15
CA VAL A 284 21.15 -4.35 -17.97
C VAL A 284 21.46 -4.06 -19.44
N ARG A 285 21.05 -2.89 -19.96
CA ARG A 285 21.34 -2.48 -21.35
C ARG A 285 22.78 -2.03 -21.55
N SER A 286 23.40 -1.43 -20.54
CA SER A 286 24.81 -1.00 -20.60
C SER A 286 25.80 -2.13 -20.38
N SER A 287 25.32 -3.31 -19.97
CA SER A 287 26.15 -4.48 -19.66
C SER A 287 26.28 -5.47 -20.82
N GLN A 288 25.82 -5.09 -22.02
CA GLN A 288 25.96 -5.87 -23.27
C GLN A 288 27.34 -5.71 -23.89
#